data_AF-A0A9D5ZP67-F1
#
_entry.id   AF-A0A9D5ZP67-F1
#
_cell.length_a   1.000
_cell.length_b   1.000
_cell.length_c   1.000
_cell.angle_alpha   90.00
_cell.angle_beta   90.00
_cell.angle_gamma   90.00
#
_symmetry.space_group_name_H-M   'P 1'
#
loop_
_entity.id
_entity.type
_entity.pdbx_description
1 polymer ?
#
loop_
_entity_poly.entity_id
_entity_poly.type
_entity_poly.pdbx_seq_one_letter_code
_entity_poly.pdbx_strand_id
1 'polypeptide(L)'
;MDRKITDFIKKDLDKKLVFLVGPRQVGKTWLAKKITEKYGKPVYLNYDNSKDRTIIKDEAWLSDTDILILDEIHKMRDWKNYLKGIYDTKPQGMSIMVTGSARIDLLRQSGDSMAGRFYVHRIMPFSLSELKETEYANDMERLINRGGFPEPFLAESDNDAQRWRNWYSDSLIREDVLDFERINDFKAMKLVFEMLRQRVGSPLSYRSIALDIGTSPATVMKYVRILEALYIVFAIYPYSNNIARSILKEPKIYFYDNGLVDGDSGVKYENFIALSLLKSIYLKNDLLGQRKDLKYLRTKEGKEIDFCVVDNNKIEYII
;
A
#
# COMPACT_ATOMS: atom_id res chain seq x y z
N MET A 1 -12.15 -11.19 -11.39
CA MET A 1 -10.77 -10.98 -11.88
C MET A 1 -9.81 -11.63 -10.91
N ASP A 2 -8.97 -12.53 -11.38
CA ASP A 2 -7.99 -13.19 -10.52
C ASP A 2 -6.78 -12.27 -10.27
N ARG A 3 -6.33 -12.24 -9.01
CA ARG A 3 -5.13 -11.47 -8.62
C ARG A 3 -3.90 -12.32 -8.89
N LYS A 4 -2.86 -11.78 -9.54
CA LYS A 4 -1.62 -12.53 -9.86
C LYS A 4 -0.88 -13.10 -8.64
N ILE A 5 -1.04 -12.46 -7.49
CA ILE A 5 -0.38 -12.87 -6.24
C ILE A 5 -1.07 -14.07 -5.56
N THR A 6 -2.27 -14.47 -6.01
CA THR A 6 -3.12 -15.46 -5.32
C THR A 6 -2.41 -16.79 -5.08
N ASP A 7 -1.73 -17.34 -6.10
CA ASP A 7 -1.09 -18.65 -5.99
C ASP A 7 0.14 -18.61 -5.08
N PHE A 8 0.85 -17.50 -5.05
CA PHE A 8 1.97 -17.29 -4.14
C PHE A 8 1.50 -17.20 -2.68
N ILE A 9 0.42 -16.47 -2.42
CA ILE A 9 -0.19 -16.41 -1.09
C ILE A 9 -0.58 -17.82 -0.63
N LYS A 10 -1.28 -18.58 -1.50
CA LYS A 10 -1.70 -19.96 -1.20
C LYS A 10 -0.50 -20.85 -0.82
N LYS A 11 0.61 -20.74 -1.55
CA LYS A 11 1.84 -21.51 -1.29
C LYS A 11 2.54 -21.10 0.02
N ASP A 12 2.47 -19.83 0.39
CA ASP A 12 3.12 -19.33 1.60
C ASP A 12 2.30 -19.59 2.87
N LEU A 13 0.96 -19.63 2.77
CA LEU A 13 0.07 -20.03 3.86
C LEU A 13 0.37 -21.44 4.39
N ASP A 14 0.84 -22.33 3.52
CA ASP A 14 1.22 -23.70 3.90
C ASP A 14 2.49 -23.73 4.77
N LYS A 15 3.23 -22.61 4.86
CA LYS A 15 4.52 -22.52 5.56
C LYS A 15 4.46 -21.63 6.80
N LYS A 16 3.87 -20.45 6.66
CA LYS A 16 3.89 -19.38 7.65
C LYS A 16 2.57 -18.63 7.64
N LEU A 17 2.36 -17.80 8.67
CA LEU A 17 1.24 -16.87 8.60
C LEU A 17 1.47 -15.86 7.47
N VAL A 18 0.40 -15.43 6.81
CA VAL A 18 0.50 -14.44 5.73
C VAL A 18 -0.17 -13.15 6.16
N PHE A 19 0.59 -12.05 6.10
CA PHE A 19 0.03 -10.72 6.13
C PHE A 19 -0.32 -10.27 4.71
N LEU A 20 -1.59 -9.96 4.46
CA LEU A 20 -2.06 -9.35 3.23
C LEU A 20 -2.28 -7.85 3.48
N VAL A 21 -1.41 -7.03 2.91
CA VAL A 21 -1.36 -5.57 3.15
C VAL A 21 -1.50 -4.79 1.85
N GLY A 22 -1.77 -3.50 1.96
CA GLY A 22 -1.89 -2.60 0.80
C GLY A 22 -2.93 -1.51 1.02
N PRO A 23 -3.21 -0.69 -0.01
CA PRO A 23 -4.14 0.45 0.07
C PRO A 23 -5.55 0.02 0.52
N ARG A 24 -6.29 0.91 1.19
CA ARG A 24 -7.70 0.69 1.53
C ARG A 24 -8.52 0.50 0.23
N GLN A 25 -9.57 -0.32 0.27
CA GLN A 25 -10.43 -0.61 -0.91
C GLN A 25 -9.75 -1.25 -2.13
N VAL A 26 -8.48 -1.69 -2.04
CA VAL A 26 -7.78 -2.38 -3.13
C VAL A 26 -8.25 -3.83 -3.36
N GLY A 27 -9.18 -4.33 -2.53
CA GLY A 27 -9.71 -5.70 -2.60
C GLY A 27 -9.05 -6.73 -1.67
N LYS A 28 -8.39 -6.29 -0.58
CA LYS A 28 -7.78 -7.19 0.43
C LYS A 28 -8.76 -8.23 0.97
N THR A 29 -9.86 -7.78 1.58
CA THR A 29 -10.88 -8.64 2.19
C THR A 29 -11.53 -9.55 1.16
N TRP A 30 -11.76 -9.05 -0.07
CA TRP A 30 -12.26 -9.86 -1.18
C TRP A 30 -11.29 -11.00 -1.51
N LEU A 31 -10.00 -10.72 -1.68
CA LEU A 31 -8.99 -11.72 -2.00
C LEU A 31 -8.83 -12.74 -0.86
N ALA A 32 -8.84 -12.28 0.38
CA ALA A 32 -8.74 -13.15 1.56
C ALA A 32 -9.90 -14.17 1.59
N LYS A 33 -11.13 -13.71 1.40
CA LYS A 33 -12.32 -14.58 1.28
C LYS A 33 -12.28 -15.46 0.03
N LYS A 34 -11.77 -14.97 -1.09
CA LYS A 34 -11.62 -15.78 -2.31
C LYS A 34 -10.65 -16.95 -2.09
N ILE A 35 -9.57 -16.72 -1.34
CA ILE A 35 -8.59 -17.76 -1.00
C ILE A 35 -9.20 -18.83 -0.09
N THR A 36 -10.18 -18.50 0.77
CA THR A 36 -10.82 -19.50 1.64
C THR A 36 -11.66 -20.53 0.89
N GLU A 37 -12.05 -20.29 -0.35
CA GLU A 37 -12.89 -21.22 -1.12
C GLU A 37 -12.22 -22.60 -1.36
N LYS A 38 -10.89 -22.72 -1.25
CA LYS A 38 -10.18 -24.01 -1.34
C LYS A 38 -10.20 -24.81 -0.03
N TYR A 39 -10.65 -24.20 1.06
CA TYR A 39 -10.60 -24.76 2.41
C TYR A 39 -11.99 -25.28 2.80
N GLY A 40 -12.02 -26.37 3.56
CA GLY A 40 -13.28 -27.01 3.97
C GLY A 40 -13.92 -26.35 5.18
N LYS A 41 -13.11 -25.77 6.09
CA LYS A 41 -13.58 -25.18 7.36
C LYS A 41 -12.96 -23.80 7.63
N PRO A 42 -13.17 -22.83 6.73
CA PRO A 42 -12.60 -21.51 6.90
C PRO A 42 -13.32 -20.69 7.97
N VAL A 43 -12.57 -19.93 8.74
CA VAL A 43 -13.09 -18.93 9.70
C VAL A 43 -12.56 -17.56 9.32
N TYR A 44 -13.48 -16.60 9.18
CA TYR A 44 -13.17 -15.19 8.95
C TYR A 44 -13.73 -14.38 10.11
N LEU A 45 -12.88 -13.59 10.76
CA LEU A 45 -13.23 -12.72 11.88
C LEU A 45 -12.70 -11.31 11.62
N ASN A 46 -13.56 -10.31 11.70
CA ASN A 46 -13.19 -8.91 11.53
C ASN A 46 -13.27 -8.15 12.86
N TYR A 47 -12.16 -7.54 13.27
CA TYR A 47 -12.06 -6.89 14.58
C TYR A 47 -12.94 -5.62 14.72
N ASP A 48 -13.46 -5.04 13.64
CA ASP A 48 -14.47 -3.97 13.76
C ASP A 48 -15.85 -4.50 14.17
N ASN A 49 -16.12 -5.79 13.91
CA ASN A 49 -17.36 -6.44 14.34
C ASN A 49 -17.30 -6.80 15.84
N SER A 50 -18.29 -6.37 16.63
CA SER A 50 -18.32 -6.62 18.07
C SER A 50 -18.40 -8.11 18.44
N LYS A 51 -19.10 -8.94 17.67
CA LYS A 51 -19.21 -10.39 17.91
C LYS A 51 -17.89 -11.08 17.60
N ASP A 52 -17.30 -10.76 16.46
CA ASP A 52 -16.02 -11.32 16.04
C ASP A 52 -14.91 -10.93 17.03
N ARG A 53 -14.94 -9.70 17.57
CA ARG A 53 -14.00 -9.30 18.65
C ARG A 53 -14.05 -10.21 19.86
N THR A 54 -15.23 -10.64 20.27
CA THR A 54 -15.38 -11.57 21.39
C THR A 54 -14.79 -12.93 21.03
N ILE A 55 -15.13 -13.47 19.84
CA ILE A 55 -14.57 -14.74 19.35
C ILE A 55 -13.04 -14.69 19.27
N ILE A 56 -12.48 -13.58 18.77
CA ILE A 56 -11.03 -13.35 18.74
C ILE A 56 -10.49 -13.39 20.17
N LYS A 57 -10.98 -12.54 21.08
CA LYS A 57 -10.43 -12.45 22.44
C LYS A 57 -10.47 -13.77 23.21
N ASP A 58 -11.52 -14.54 23.03
CA ASP A 58 -11.74 -15.80 23.73
C ASP A 58 -11.15 -17.00 22.98
N GLU A 59 -10.52 -16.77 21.81
CA GLU A 59 -10.01 -17.79 20.89
C GLU A 59 -11.05 -18.87 20.53
N ALA A 60 -12.33 -18.48 20.48
CA ALA A 60 -13.48 -19.37 20.46
C ALA A 60 -13.88 -19.84 19.04
N TRP A 61 -12.93 -19.95 18.11
CA TRP A 61 -13.17 -20.55 16.80
C TRP A 61 -13.20 -22.08 16.87
N LEU A 62 -13.70 -22.73 15.82
CA LEU A 62 -13.84 -24.18 15.79
C LEU A 62 -12.47 -24.88 15.83
N SER A 63 -12.35 -25.95 16.63
CA SER A 63 -11.08 -26.70 16.78
C SER A 63 -10.56 -27.33 15.48
N ASP A 64 -11.46 -27.55 14.52
CA ASP A 64 -11.17 -28.14 13.21
C ASP A 64 -11.03 -27.08 12.09
N THR A 65 -10.87 -25.80 12.45
CA THR A 65 -10.59 -24.71 11.52
C THR A 65 -9.30 -24.98 10.75
N ASP A 66 -9.37 -25.02 9.42
CA ASP A 66 -8.22 -25.25 8.54
C ASP A 66 -7.55 -23.96 8.06
N ILE A 67 -8.30 -22.84 8.04
CA ILE A 67 -7.76 -21.48 7.85
C ILE A 67 -8.48 -20.46 8.72
N LEU A 68 -7.71 -19.63 9.42
CA LEU A 68 -8.20 -18.49 10.18
C LEU A 68 -7.78 -17.18 9.51
N ILE A 69 -8.76 -16.35 9.16
CA ILE A 69 -8.55 -14.98 8.69
C ILE A 69 -8.91 -14.00 9.80
N LEU A 70 -7.94 -13.17 10.17
CA LEU A 70 -8.12 -12.07 11.12
C LEU A 70 -8.01 -10.74 10.37
N ASP A 71 -9.14 -10.06 10.20
CA ASP A 71 -9.21 -8.76 9.55
C ASP A 71 -9.15 -7.62 10.58
N GLU A 72 -8.40 -6.57 10.26
CA GLU A 72 -8.25 -5.37 11.10
C GLU A 72 -7.74 -5.65 12.54
N ILE A 73 -7.06 -6.79 12.76
CA ILE A 73 -6.58 -7.21 14.09
C ILE A 73 -5.60 -6.23 14.74
N HIS A 74 -4.95 -5.37 13.95
CA HIS A 74 -4.03 -4.35 14.43
C HIS A 74 -4.69 -3.29 15.33
N LYS A 75 -6.03 -3.20 15.33
CA LYS A 75 -6.82 -2.38 16.25
C LYS A 75 -6.91 -2.98 17.66
N MET A 76 -6.57 -4.26 17.83
CA MET A 76 -6.46 -4.90 19.13
C MET A 76 -5.19 -4.43 19.84
N ARG A 77 -5.29 -4.13 21.13
CA ARG A 77 -4.11 -3.85 21.96
C ARG A 77 -3.25 -5.11 22.06
N ASP A 78 -1.94 -4.95 21.96
CA ASP A 78 -0.96 -6.05 22.07
C ASP A 78 -1.18 -7.20 21.05
N TRP A 79 -1.84 -6.90 19.93
CA TRP A 79 -2.22 -7.85 18.88
C TRP A 79 -1.06 -8.70 18.34
N LYS A 80 0.17 -8.19 18.37
CA LYS A 80 1.36 -8.91 17.90
C LYS A 80 1.70 -10.09 18.80
N ASN A 81 1.66 -9.88 20.12
CA ASN A 81 1.88 -10.95 21.09
C ASN A 81 0.75 -11.98 21.06
N TYR A 82 -0.49 -11.49 20.85
CA TYR A 82 -1.64 -12.34 20.63
C TYR A 82 -1.46 -13.25 19.39
N LEU A 83 -1.12 -12.68 18.23
CA LEU A 83 -0.84 -13.47 17.02
C LEU A 83 0.33 -14.45 17.18
N LYS A 84 1.37 -14.06 17.90
CA LYS A 84 2.48 -14.96 18.22
C LYS A 84 1.98 -16.16 19.01
N GLY A 85 1.13 -15.93 20.03
CA GLY A 85 0.49 -16.98 20.80
C GLY A 85 -0.24 -17.98 19.90
N ILE A 86 -1.17 -17.49 19.07
CA ILE A 86 -1.91 -18.34 18.12
C ILE A 86 -0.95 -19.09 17.20
N TYR A 87 0.04 -18.41 16.61
CA TYR A 87 0.94 -19.05 15.66
C TYR A 87 1.76 -20.18 16.30
N ASP A 88 2.20 -19.98 17.55
CA ASP A 88 3.02 -20.95 18.28
C ASP A 88 2.17 -22.11 18.86
N THR A 89 0.85 -21.94 19.07
CA THR A 89 -0.05 -22.97 19.65
C THR A 89 -1.03 -23.61 18.67
N LYS A 90 -1.14 -23.11 17.43
CA LYS A 90 -2.10 -23.61 16.43
C LYS A 90 -1.91 -25.11 16.11
N PRO A 91 -3.00 -25.83 15.77
CA PRO A 91 -2.91 -27.16 15.22
C PRO A 91 -2.02 -27.24 13.96
N GLN A 92 -1.39 -28.40 13.76
CA GLN A 92 -0.64 -28.66 12.53
C GLN A 92 -1.59 -28.62 11.33
N GLY A 93 -1.19 -27.92 10.26
CA GLY A 93 -2.00 -27.74 9.05
C GLY A 93 -2.94 -26.53 9.06
N MET A 94 -3.21 -25.92 10.21
CA MET A 94 -4.00 -24.69 10.28
C MET A 94 -3.23 -23.51 9.65
N SER A 95 -3.81 -22.91 8.61
CA SER A 95 -3.31 -21.70 7.96
C SER A 95 -3.79 -20.45 8.70
N ILE A 96 -2.97 -19.40 8.76
CA ILE A 96 -3.37 -18.11 9.34
C ILE A 96 -3.09 -17.00 8.34
N MET A 97 -4.12 -16.23 8.03
CA MET A 97 -4.00 -15.00 7.25
C MET A 97 -4.44 -13.83 8.10
N VAL A 98 -3.69 -12.73 8.01
CA VAL A 98 -4.06 -11.47 8.63
C VAL A 98 -4.18 -10.42 7.55
N THR A 99 -5.33 -9.76 7.48
CA THR A 99 -5.53 -8.61 6.61
C THR A 99 -5.46 -7.33 7.43
N GLY A 100 -4.92 -6.28 6.82
CA GLY A 100 -4.98 -4.96 7.40
C GLY A 100 -4.41 -3.89 6.50
N SER A 101 -4.61 -2.65 6.93
CA SER A 101 -4.11 -1.46 6.24
C SER A 101 -2.60 -1.25 6.45
N ALA A 102 -2.13 -0.12 5.91
CA ALA A 102 -0.88 0.60 6.18
C ALA A 102 -0.02 0.16 7.37
N ARG A 103 -0.62 0.00 8.56
CA ARG A 103 0.09 -0.21 9.83
C ARG A 103 0.85 -1.53 9.91
N ILE A 104 0.38 -2.54 9.18
CA ILE A 104 1.03 -3.86 9.16
C ILE A 104 2.35 -3.78 8.36
N ASP A 105 2.45 -2.88 7.38
CA ASP A 105 3.68 -2.73 6.60
C ASP A 105 4.84 -2.14 7.43
N LEU A 106 4.52 -1.35 8.47
CA LEU A 106 5.47 -0.84 9.46
C LEU A 106 6.09 -1.94 10.34
N LEU A 107 5.52 -3.16 10.35
CA LEU A 107 6.10 -4.31 11.07
C LEU A 107 7.48 -4.70 10.56
N ARG A 108 7.79 -4.42 9.28
CA ARG A 108 9.12 -4.73 8.71
C ARG A 108 10.24 -3.91 9.37
N GLN A 109 9.91 -2.79 10.01
CA GLN A 109 10.89 -1.85 10.57
C GLN A 109 11.03 -1.95 12.09
N SER A 110 10.08 -2.62 12.77
CA SER A 110 10.13 -2.84 14.21
C SER A 110 10.85 -4.16 14.50
N GLY A 111 11.92 -4.14 15.31
CA GLY A 111 12.66 -5.34 15.75
C GLY A 111 11.83 -6.24 16.67
N ASP A 112 10.79 -6.86 16.12
CA ASP A 112 9.63 -7.37 16.86
C ASP A 112 9.64 -8.89 17.07
N SER A 113 8.82 -9.36 18.02
CA SER A 113 8.66 -10.76 18.43
C SER A 113 8.11 -11.69 17.32
N MET A 114 7.57 -11.12 16.24
CA MET A 114 7.01 -11.82 15.08
C MET A 114 8.05 -12.20 14.01
N ALA A 115 9.33 -11.82 14.21
CA ALA A 115 10.40 -12.11 13.26
C ALA A 115 10.44 -13.60 12.86
N GLY A 116 10.49 -13.86 11.55
CA GLY A 116 10.58 -15.20 10.99
C GLY A 116 9.28 -16.00 10.94
N ARG A 117 8.16 -15.52 11.51
CA ARG A 117 6.88 -16.26 11.56
C ARG A 117 5.92 -15.95 10.42
N PHE A 118 6.21 -14.94 9.60
CA PHE A 118 5.30 -14.47 8.56
C PHE A 118 5.93 -14.18 7.21
N TYR A 119 5.10 -14.20 6.18
CA TYR A 119 5.35 -13.55 4.89
C TYR A 119 4.39 -12.38 4.71
N VAL A 120 4.83 -11.34 3.99
CA VAL A 120 4.01 -10.17 3.67
C VAL A 120 3.77 -10.16 2.18
N HIS A 121 2.52 -10.06 1.78
CA HIS A 121 2.08 -9.90 0.40
C HIS A 121 1.39 -8.55 0.26
N ARG A 122 1.97 -7.67 -0.57
CA ARG A 122 1.34 -6.38 -0.92
C ARG A 122 0.39 -6.55 -2.09
N ILE A 123 -0.90 -6.31 -1.84
CA ILE A 123 -1.89 -6.17 -2.91
C ILE A 123 -1.94 -4.71 -3.37
N MET A 124 -1.81 -4.54 -4.68
CA MET A 124 -1.76 -3.23 -5.31
C MET A 124 -3.02 -2.99 -6.15
N PRO A 125 -3.33 -1.74 -6.53
CA PRO A 125 -4.36 -1.47 -7.52
C PRO A 125 -4.08 -2.29 -8.80
N PHE A 126 -5.11 -2.67 -9.54
CA PHE A 126 -4.99 -3.47 -10.76
C PHE A 126 -3.86 -2.96 -11.66
N SER A 127 -3.10 -3.91 -12.19
CA SER A 127 -2.12 -3.66 -13.24
C SER A 127 -2.69 -4.05 -14.58
N LEU A 128 -2.21 -3.44 -15.67
CA LEU A 128 -2.54 -3.87 -17.03
C LEU A 128 -2.33 -5.37 -17.23
N SER A 129 -1.31 -5.91 -16.56
CA SER A 129 -0.97 -7.33 -16.63
C SER A 129 -2.01 -8.26 -16.00
N GLU A 130 -2.81 -7.78 -15.04
CA GLU A 130 -3.92 -8.52 -14.42
C GLU A 130 -5.23 -8.41 -15.24
N LEU A 131 -5.31 -7.44 -16.14
CA LEU A 131 -6.49 -7.23 -16.99
C LEU A 131 -6.45 -8.04 -18.29
N LYS A 132 -5.32 -8.67 -18.64
CA LYS A 132 -5.10 -9.36 -19.91
C LYS A 132 -6.15 -10.42 -20.25
N GLU A 133 -6.69 -11.10 -19.24
CA GLU A 133 -7.71 -12.16 -19.39
C GLU A 133 -9.13 -11.65 -19.11
N THR A 134 -9.34 -10.34 -19.22
CA THR A 134 -10.61 -9.67 -18.96
C THR A 134 -11.04 -8.88 -20.20
N GLU A 135 -12.28 -8.42 -20.23
CA GLU A 135 -12.77 -7.51 -21.28
C GLU A 135 -11.97 -6.19 -21.37
N TYR A 136 -11.18 -5.85 -20.33
CA TYR A 136 -10.37 -4.64 -20.26
C TYR A 136 -8.90 -4.82 -20.67
N ALA A 137 -8.54 -5.94 -21.32
CA ALA A 137 -7.15 -6.30 -21.62
C ALA A 137 -6.33 -5.21 -22.34
N ASN A 138 -6.98 -4.42 -23.19
CA ASN A 138 -6.35 -3.37 -24.00
C ASN A 138 -6.73 -1.95 -23.55
N ASP A 139 -7.39 -1.80 -22.40
CA ASP A 139 -7.92 -0.52 -21.92
C ASP A 139 -6.93 0.19 -20.98
N MET A 140 -5.75 0.51 -21.51
CA MET A 140 -4.73 1.26 -20.77
C MET A 140 -5.20 2.67 -20.43
N GLU A 141 -5.99 3.28 -21.32
CA GLU A 141 -6.53 4.62 -21.13
C GLU A 141 -7.42 4.69 -19.89
N ARG A 142 -8.27 3.67 -19.65
CA ARG A 142 -9.06 3.58 -18.42
C ARG A 142 -8.20 3.47 -17.17
N LEU A 143 -7.09 2.73 -17.20
CA LEU A 143 -6.16 2.70 -16.06
C LEU A 143 -5.49 4.07 -15.80
N ILE A 144 -5.14 4.80 -16.86
CA ILE A 144 -4.55 6.14 -16.74
C ILE A 144 -5.59 7.13 -16.21
N ASN A 145 -6.84 7.07 -16.67
CA ASN A 145 -7.86 8.06 -16.31
C ASN A 145 -8.59 7.74 -15.00
N ARG A 146 -8.90 6.46 -14.74
CA ARG A 146 -9.68 6.01 -13.57
C ARG A 146 -8.84 5.35 -12.47
N GLY A 147 -7.55 5.12 -12.72
CA GLY A 147 -6.68 4.39 -11.80
C GLY A 147 -6.96 2.88 -11.78
N GLY A 148 -6.16 2.16 -10.99
CA GLY A 148 -6.31 0.70 -10.84
C GLY A 148 -7.14 0.26 -9.64
N PHE A 149 -7.70 1.19 -8.85
CA PHE A 149 -8.51 0.80 -7.70
C PHE A 149 -9.79 0.14 -8.20
N PRO A 150 -10.23 -1.01 -7.62
CA PRO A 150 -11.30 -1.79 -8.23
C PRO A 150 -12.59 -1.02 -8.48
N GLU A 151 -13.05 -0.24 -7.50
CA GLU A 151 -14.33 0.48 -7.57
C GLU A 151 -14.34 1.62 -8.62
N PRO A 152 -13.40 2.59 -8.62
CA PRO A 152 -13.37 3.61 -9.68
C PRO A 152 -13.01 3.03 -11.05
N PHE A 153 -12.18 1.98 -11.11
CA PHE A 153 -11.86 1.30 -12.36
C PHE A 153 -13.12 0.67 -12.99
N LEU A 154 -13.93 -0.03 -12.19
CA LEU A 154 -15.15 -0.73 -12.64
C LEU A 154 -16.38 0.17 -12.75
N ALA A 155 -16.31 1.43 -12.33
CA ALA A 155 -17.42 2.36 -12.41
C ALA A 155 -18.03 2.46 -13.82
N GLU A 156 -19.34 2.67 -13.90
CA GLU A 156 -20.04 2.81 -15.18
C GLU A 156 -19.63 4.09 -15.92
N SER A 157 -19.43 5.18 -15.18
CA SER A 157 -19.10 6.50 -15.72
C SER A 157 -17.86 7.12 -15.07
N ASP A 158 -17.22 8.09 -15.75
CA ASP A 158 -16.11 8.87 -15.18
C ASP A 158 -16.58 9.72 -13.99
N ASN A 159 -17.85 10.16 -14.01
CA ASN A 159 -18.46 10.89 -12.92
C ASN A 159 -18.56 10.03 -11.65
N ASP A 160 -18.94 8.76 -11.76
CA ASP A 160 -19.01 7.86 -10.60
C ASP A 160 -17.62 7.52 -10.07
N ALA A 161 -16.64 7.32 -10.96
CA ALA A 161 -15.24 7.18 -10.56
C ALA A 161 -14.72 8.42 -9.82
N GLN A 162 -15.10 9.63 -10.26
CA GLN A 162 -14.72 10.88 -9.59
C GLN A 162 -15.45 11.06 -8.25
N ARG A 163 -16.74 10.71 -8.17
CA ARG A 163 -17.51 10.76 -6.91
C ARG A 163 -16.88 9.85 -5.86
N TRP A 164 -16.50 8.64 -6.26
CA TRP A 164 -15.75 7.73 -5.39
C TRP A 164 -14.44 8.36 -4.91
N ARG A 165 -13.63 8.96 -5.80
CA ARG A 165 -12.35 9.58 -5.44
C ARG A 165 -12.50 10.75 -4.46
N ASN A 166 -13.52 11.57 -4.63
CA ASN A 166 -13.82 12.68 -3.72
C ASN A 166 -14.15 12.15 -2.33
N TRP A 167 -15.06 11.16 -2.25
CA TRP A 167 -15.41 10.51 -1.00
C TRP A 167 -14.22 9.80 -0.35
N TYR A 168 -13.43 9.07 -1.14
CA TYR A 168 -12.26 8.32 -0.68
C TYR A 168 -11.20 9.24 -0.09
N SER A 169 -10.87 10.33 -0.78
CA SER A 169 -9.87 11.30 -0.32
C SER A 169 -10.32 12.00 0.96
N ASP A 170 -11.58 12.46 1.04
CA ASP A 170 -12.09 13.10 2.24
C ASP A 170 -12.20 12.12 3.43
N SER A 171 -12.61 10.88 3.18
CA SER A 171 -12.79 9.85 4.23
C SER A 171 -11.44 9.33 4.74
N LEU A 172 -10.48 9.02 3.85
CA LEU A 172 -9.15 8.57 4.27
C LEU A 172 -8.42 9.62 5.09
N ILE A 173 -8.42 10.86 4.61
CA ILE A 173 -7.72 11.95 5.30
C ILE A 173 -8.42 12.22 6.63
N ARG A 174 -9.74 12.01 6.77
CA ARG A 174 -10.46 12.25 8.02
C ARG A 174 -10.41 11.08 9.00
N GLU A 175 -10.76 9.87 8.59
CA GLU A 175 -10.88 8.71 9.48
C GLU A 175 -9.49 8.15 9.85
N ASP A 176 -8.67 7.82 8.86
CA ASP A 176 -7.44 7.04 9.12
C ASP A 176 -6.31 7.90 9.69
N VAL A 177 -6.32 9.20 9.40
CA VAL A 177 -5.34 10.15 9.95
C VAL A 177 -5.57 10.40 11.43
N LEU A 178 -6.84 10.50 11.87
CA LEU A 178 -7.18 10.63 13.29
C LEU A 178 -6.71 9.42 14.09
N ASP A 179 -6.74 8.24 13.47
CA ASP A 179 -6.19 7.03 14.06
C ASP A 179 -4.66 7.04 14.04
N PHE A 180 -3.99 7.60 13.02
CA PHE A 180 -2.53 7.52 12.86
C PHE A 180 -1.78 8.36 13.88
N GLU A 181 -2.17 9.62 14.08
CA GLU A 181 -1.68 10.50 15.13
C GLU A 181 -2.70 11.60 15.42
N ARG A 182 -2.66 12.23 16.61
CA ARG A 182 -3.42 13.46 16.87
C ARG A 182 -2.92 14.57 15.94
N ILE A 183 -3.53 14.71 14.77
CA ILE A 183 -3.30 15.84 13.88
C ILE A 183 -4.08 17.03 14.41
N ASN A 184 -3.34 18.10 14.72
CA ASN A 184 -3.92 19.33 15.25
C ASN A 184 -4.45 20.25 14.13
N ASP A 185 -3.97 20.11 12.90
CA ASP A 185 -4.35 20.95 11.77
C ASP A 185 -4.68 20.13 10.50
N PHE A 186 -5.93 19.70 10.44
CA PHE A 186 -6.50 18.99 9.29
C PHE A 186 -6.53 19.84 8.01
N LYS A 187 -6.71 21.16 8.15
CA LYS A 187 -6.77 22.07 7.00
C LYS A 187 -5.41 22.13 6.31
N ALA A 188 -4.32 22.23 7.08
CA ALA A 188 -2.98 22.18 6.54
C ALA A 188 -2.67 20.83 5.87
N MET A 189 -3.12 19.70 6.43
CA MET A 189 -2.99 18.38 5.79
C MET A 189 -3.70 18.34 4.43
N LYS A 190 -4.94 18.83 4.35
CA LYS A 190 -5.69 18.87 3.09
C LYS A 190 -4.99 19.76 2.05
N LEU A 191 -4.45 20.91 2.46
CA LEU A 191 -3.67 21.77 1.57
C LEU A 191 -2.39 21.09 1.08
N VAL A 192 -1.66 20.36 1.95
CA VAL A 192 -0.51 19.55 1.52
C VAL A 192 -0.95 18.55 0.46
N PHE A 193 -2.03 17.79 0.71
CA PHE A 193 -2.56 16.82 -0.25
C PHE A 193 -2.87 17.46 -1.61
N GLU A 194 -3.59 18.57 -1.66
CA GLU A 194 -3.89 19.26 -2.94
C GLU A 194 -2.62 19.76 -3.65
N MET A 195 -1.66 20.32 -2.92
CA MET A 195 -0.39 20.77 -3.51
C MET A 195 0.44 19.61 -4.07
N LEU A 196 0.37 18.41 -3.49
CA LEU A 196 1.04 17.22 -4.03
C LEU A 196 0.43 16.77 -5.36
N ARG A 197 -0.90 16.85 -5.50
CA ARG A 197 -1.61 16.42 -6.72
C ARG A 197 -1.15 17.19 -7.96
N GLN A 198 -0.76 18.45 -7.77
CA GLN A 198 -0.29 19.37 -8.82
C GLN A 198 1.22 19.32 -9.06
N ARG A 199 1.98 18.57 -8.25
CA ARG A 199 3.45 18.53 -8.27
C ARG A 199 4.00 17.12 -8.45
N VAL A 200 3.19 16.24 -9.03
CA VAL A 200 3.58 14.85 -9.31
C VAL A 200 4.82 14.83 -10.22
N GLY A 201 5.78 13.97 -9.90
CA GLY A 201 7.04 13.86 -10.65
C GLY A 201 8.04 15.01 -10.48
N SER A 202 7.65 16.09 -9.79
CA SER A 202 8.54 17.23 -9.51
C SER A 202 9.28 17.05 -8.19
N PRO A 203 10.56 17.47 -8.08
CA PRO A 203 11.27 17.50 -6.80
C PRO A 203 10.52 18.33 -5.75
N LEU A 204 10.26 17.72 -4.60
CA LEU A 204 9.43 18.28 -3.54
C LEU A 204 10.27 19.06 -2.52
N SER A 205 10.12 20.38 -2.51
CA SER A 205 10.65 21.22 -1.43
C SER A 205 9.65 21.35 -0.28
N TYR A 206 9.88 20.63 0.82
CA TYR A 206 9.07 20.77 2.04
C TYR A 206 9.04 22.20 2.57
N ARG A 207 10.13 22.96 2.36
CA ARG A 207 10.21 24.37 2.77
C ARG A 207 9.27 25.26 1.96
N SER A 208 9.20 25.06 0.65
CA SER A 208 8.28 25.83 -0.21
C SER A 208 6.83 25.60 0.20
N ILE A 209 6.42 24.34 0.37
CA ILE A 209 5.06 23.99 0.77
C ILE A 209 4.72 24.56 2.15
N ALA A 210 5.68 24.49 3.08
CA ALA A 210 5.50 25.03 4.42
C ALA A 210 5.25 26.55 4.41
N LEU A 211 5.96 27.29 3.56
CA LEU A 211 5.76 28.73 3.37
C LEU A 211 4.36 29.02 2.80
N ASP A 212 3.95 28.30 1.75
CA ASP A 212 2.65 28.51 1.09
C ASP A 212 1.45 28.22 2.02
N ILE A 213 1.59 27.23 2.91
CA ILE A 213 0.54 26.80 3.85
C ILE A 213 0.59 27.59 5.18
N GLY A 214 1.72 28.23 5.50
CA GLY A 214 1.93 28.89 6.79
C GLY A 214 2.20 27.92 7.95
N THR A 215 2.96 26.85 7.70
CA THR A 215 3.35 25.84 8.70
C THR A 215 4.86 25.59 8.72
N SER A 216 5.32 24.60 9.48
CA SER A 216 6.75 24.23 9.51
C SER A 216 7.09 23.16 8.45
N PRO A 217 8.32 23.14 7.89
CA PRO A 217 8.75 22.07 6.98
C PRO A 217 8.68 20.67 7.62
N ALA A 218 8.90 20.58 8.93
CA ALA A 218 8.76 19.33 9.68
C ALA A 218 7.30 18.84 9.71
N THR A 219 6.34 19.76 9.82
CA THR A 219 4.90 19.46 9.74
C THR A 219 4.53 18.93 8.36
N VAL A 220 5.00 19.58 7.28
CA VAL A 220 4.76 19.09 5.90
C VAL A 220 5.37 17.71 5.70
N MET A 221 6.63 17.49 6.12
CA MET A 221 7.28 16.18 6.02
C MET A 221 6.50 15.11 6.78
N LYS A 222 6.01 15.42 7.99
CA LYS A 222 5.14 14.55 8.76
C LYS A 222 3.87 14.20 7.98
N TYR A 223 3.21 15.18 7.37
CA TYR A 223 1.99 14.98 6.59
C TYR A 223 2.23 14.09 5.37
N VAL A 224 3.30 14.33 4.61
CA VAL A 224 3.68 13.46 3.48
C VAL A 224 3.92 12.02 3.95
N ARG A 225 4.64 11.81 5.07
CA ARG A 225 4.86 10.46 5.63
C ARG A 225 3.57 9.74 6.02
N ILE A 226 2.59 10.48 6.53
CA ILE A 226 1.27 9.91 6.85
C ILE A 226 0.56 9.50 5.56
N LEU A 227 0.54 10.35 4.54
CA LEU A 227 -0.04 10.00 3.23
C LEU A 227 0.68 8.82 2.58
N GLU A 228 2.00 8.69 2.75
CA GLU A 228 2.77 7.53 2.31
C GLU A 228 2.37 6.25 3.06
N ALA A 229 2.29 6.32 4.39
CA ALA A 229 1.87 5.20 5.21
C ALA A 229 0.48 4.72 4.81
N LEU A 230 -0.45 5.63 4.55
CA LEU A 230 -1.83 5.33 4.13
C LEU A 230 -1.96 4.81 2.69
N TYR A 231 -0.85 4.65 1.95
CA TYR A 231 -0.86 4.32 0.53
C TYR A 231 -1.69 5.29 -0.33
N ILE A 232 -1.64 6.58 0.00
CA ILE A 232 -2.21 7.64 -0.85
C ILE A 232 -1.14 8.07 -1.87
N VAL A 233 0.06 8.33 -1.38
CA VAL A 233 1.23 8.71 -2.19
C VAL A 233 2.41 7.79 -1.94
N PHE A 234 3.41 7.82 -2.80
CA PHE A 234 4.72 7.20 -2.57
C PHE A 234 5.84 8.13 -3.04
N ALA A 235 6.96 8.14 -2.32
CA ALA A 235 8.12 8.93 -2.68
C ALA A 235 9.15 8.10 -3.47
N ILE A 236 9.68 8.70 -4.54
CA ILE A 236 10.88 8.24 -5.22
C ILE A 236 12.03 9.19 -4.86
N TYR A 237 13.04 8.64 -4.20
CA TYR A 237 14.21 9.39 -3.76
C TYR A 237 15.30 9.40 -4.83
N PRO A 238 16.16 10.43 -4.88
CA PRO A 238 17.26 10.46 -5.82
C PRO A 238 18.29 9.38 -5.45
N TYR A 239 18.80 8.66 -6.44
CA TYR A 239 19.87 7.69 -6.22
C TYR A 239 21.13 8.37 -5.68
N SER A 240 21.77 7.72 -4.70
CA SER A 240 23.09 8.11 -4.20
C SER A 240 23.82 6.90 -3.65
N ASN A 241 25.14 6.84 -3.85
CA ASN A 241 25.99 5.84 -3.22
C ASN A 241 25.93 5.91 -1.67
N ASN A 242 25.52 7.06 -1.11
CA ASN A 242 25.24 7.20 0.32
C ASN A 242 23.73 7.31 0.54
N ILE A 243 23.13 6.20 1.01
CA ILE A 243 21.69 6.07 1.26
C ILE A 243 21.19 7.12 2.25
N ALA A 244 21.93 7.38 3.34
CA ALA A 244 21.54 8.37 4.35
C ALA A 244 21.47 9.79 3.75
N ARG A 245 22.38 10.15 2.86
CA ARG A 245 22.32 11.43 2.14
C ARG A 245 21.23 11.49 1.08
N SER A 246 20.88 10.37 0.45
CA SER A 246 19.77 10.29 -0.52
C SER A 246 18.43 10.64 0.15
N ILE A 247 18.20 10.12 1.36
CA ILE A 247 16.96 10.35 2.13
C ILE A 247 16.76 11.83 2.48
N LEU A 248 17.85 12.60 2.61
CA LEU A 248 17.79 14.04 2.93
C LEU A 248 17.55 14.93 1.71
N LYS A 249 17.60 14.39 0.49
CA LYS A 249 17.35 15.14 -0.74
C LYS A 249 15.86 15.17 -1.07
N GLU A 250 15.48 16.13 -1.92
CA GLU A 250 14.10 16.32 -2.39
C GLU A 250 13.60 15.06 -3.11
N PRO A 251 12.56 14.38 -2.58
CA PRO A 251 11.94 13.27 -3.29
C PRO A 251 11.01 13.78 -4.40
N LYS A 252 10.72 12.92 -5.38
CA LYS A 252 9.59 13.09 -6.30
C LYS A 252 8.39 12.32 -5.71
N ILE A 253 7.21 12.92 -5.66
CA ILE A 253 6.00 12.30 -5.12
C ILE A 253 5.08 11.84 -6.26
N TYR A 254 4.48 10.67 -6.06
CA TYR A 254 3.54 10.03 -6.99
C TYR A 254 2.35 9.45 -6.21
N PHE A 255 1.25 9.16 -6.90
CA PHE A 255 -0.01 8.67 -6.31
C PHE A 255 -0.26 7.21 -6.66
N TYR A 256 -0.78 6.46 -5.68
CA TYR A 256 -1.23 5.08 -5.93
C TYR A 256 -2.51 5.01 -6.78
N ASP A 257 -3.29 6.09 -6.80
CA ASP A 257 -4.44 6.26 -7.70
C ASP A 257 -4.11 7.34 -8.76
N ASN A 258 -4.01 6.91 -10.02
CA ASN A 258 -3.72 7.83 -11.13
C ASN A 258 -4.82 8.87 -11.33
N GLY A 259 -6.07 8.56 -10.96
CA GLY A 259 -7.17 9.51 -11.01
C GLY A 259 -7.01 10.66 -10.02
N LEU A 260 -6.17 10.56 -8.99
CA LEU A 260 -5.94 11.66 -8.06
C LEU A 260 -4.96 12.71 -8.60
N VAL A 261 -4.21 12.42 -9.67
CA VAL A 261 -3.23 13.33 -10.26
C VAL A 261 -3.95 14.51 -10.94
N ASP A 262 -3.57 15.73 -10.55
CA ASP A 262 -4.07 16.97 -11.16
C ASP A 262 -2.97 17.54 -12.06
N GLY A 263 -3.06 17.22 -13.35
CA GLY A 263 -2.05 17.56 -14.35
C GLY A 263 -2.47 17.13 -15.74
N ASP A 264 -1.65 17.47 -16.73
CA ASP A 264 -1.86 17.07 -18.12
C ASP A 264 -1.69 15.56 -18.33
N SER A 265 -1.90 15.11 -19.57
CA SER A 265 -1.75 13.70 -19.94
C SER A 265 -0.34 13.18 -19.73
N GLY A 266 0.69 14.03 -19.86
CA GLY A 266 2.09 13.66 -19.63
C GLY A 266 2.35 13.32 -18.16
N VAL A 267 1.91 14.19 -17.24
CA VAL A 267 2.06 13.96 -15.79
C VAL A 267 1.30 12.72 -15.34
N LYS A 268 0.07 12.53 -15.84
CA LYS A 268 -0.72 11.32 -15.56
C LYS A 268 -0.06 10.06 -16.11
N TYR A 269 0.55 10.12 -17.29
CA TYR A 269 1.26 9.01 -17.88
C TYR A 269 2.52 8.67 -17.07
N GLU A 270 3.30 9.67 -16.67
CA GLU A 270 4.48 9.49 -15.81
C GLU A 270 4.10 8.80 -14.49
N ASN A 271 3.04 9.25 -13.82
CA ASN A 271 2.57 8.62 -12.58
C ASN A 271 2.14 7.15 -12.79
N PHE A 272 1.47 6.88 -13.91
CA PHE A 272 1.08 5.51 -14.28
C PHE A 272 2.31 4.61 -14.48
N ILE A 273 3.38 5.11 -15.12
CA ILE A 273 4.64 4.40 -15.29
C ILE A 273 5.33 4.19 -13.94
N ALA A 274 5.46 5.23 -13.12
CA ALA A 274 6.05 5.15 -11.77
C ALA A 274 5.36 4.07 -10.93
N LEU A 275 4.03 4.08 -10.90
CA LEU A 275 3.23 3.09 -10.17
C LEU A 275 3.38 1.68 -10.75
N SER A 276 3.45 1.53 -12.07
CA SER A 276 3.66 0.23 -12.72
C SER A 276 5.03 -0.37 -12.40
N LEU A 277 6.08 0.46 -12.38
CA LEU A 277 7.43 0.07 -11.96
C LEU A 277 7.46 -0.32 -10.49
N LEU A 278 6.83 0.48 -9.62
CA LEU A 278 6.75 0.21 -8.19
C LEU A 278 6.05 -1.13 -7.91
N LYS A 279 4.92 -1.40 -8.58
CA LYS A 279 4.21 -2.69 -8.49
C LYS A 279 5.10 -3.87 -8.87
N SER A 280 5.88 -3.73 -9.95
CA SER A 280 6.84 -4.76 -10.39
C SER A 280 7.94 -5.01 -9.36
N ILE A 281 8.48 -3.94 -8.77
CA ILE A 281 9.49 -4.02 -7.71
C ILE A 281 8.91 -4.69 -6.46
N TYR A 282 7.71 -4.31 -6.03
CA TYR A 282 7.05 -4.91 -4.87
C TYR A 282 6.83 -6.41 -5.06
N LEU A 283 6.37 -6.82 -6.25
CA LEU A 283 6.19 -8.22 -6.60
C LEU A 283 7.52 -8.99 -6.52
N LYS A 284 8.60 -8.45 -7.11
CA LYS A 284 9.92 -9.08 -7.05
C LYS A 284 10.46 -9.19 -5.62
N ASN A 285 10.27 -8.15 -4.80
CA ASN A 285 10.75 -8.15 -3.43
C ASN A 285 9.95 -9.13 -2.55
N ASP A 286 8.62 -9.13 -2.67
CA ASP A 286 7.76 -9.96 -1.82
C ASP A 286 7.80 -11.43 -2.22
N LEU A 287 7.86 -11.74 -3.52
CA LEU A 287 7.79 -13.12 -4.01
C LEU A 287 9.16 -13.78 -4.21
N LEU A 288 10.17 -13.00 -4.62
CA LEU A 288 11.49 -13.54 -4.98
C LEU A 288 12.56 -13.18 -3.94
N GLY A 289 12.21 -12.44 -2.88
CA GLY A 289 13.15 -12.02 -1.85
C GLY A 289 14.21 -11.03 -2.33
N GLN A 290 13.98 -10.38 -3.47
CA GLN A 290 14.89 -9.38 -4.01
C GLN A 290 14.88 -8.10 -3.16
N ARG A 291 15.93 -7.28 -3.31
CA ARG A 291 16.06 -5.99 -2.63
C ARG A 291 16.18 -4.88 -3.67
N LYS A 292 15.07 -4.69 -4.39
CA LYS A 292 14.97 -3.68 -5.43
C LYS A 292 14.29 -2.42 -4.93
N ASP A 293 14.77 -1.28 -5.39
CA ASP A 293 14.22 0.04 -5.10
C ASP A 293 14.02 0.82 -6.40
N LEU A 294 13.01 1.69 -6.40
CA LEU A 294 12.80 2.69 -7.43
C LEU A 294 13.42 4.02 -6.97
N LYS A 295 14.29 4.58 -7.79
CA LYS A 295 14.97 5.87 -7.54
C LYS A 295 14.91 6.72 -8.81
N TYR A 296 15.28 7.99 -8.73
CA TYR A 296 15.53 8.83 -9.91
C TYR A 296 16.98 9.30 -9.93
N LEU A 297 17.52 9.70 -11.08
CA LEU A 297 18.87 10.25 -11.17
C LEU A 297 18.81 11.76 -11.36
N ARG A 298 19.68 12.47 -10.63
CA ARG A 298 19.87 13.91 -10.79
C ARG A 298 21.35 14.22 -10.76
N THR A 299 21.83 14.80 -11.84
CA THR A 299 23.23 15.22 -11.97
C THR A 299 23.47 16.53 -11.21
N LYS A 300 24.75 16.87 -10.95
CA LYS A 300 25.12 18.17 -10.34
C LYS A 300 24.73 19.37 -11.21
N GLU A 301 24.64 19.15 -12.53
CA GLU A 301 24.25 20.14 -13.54
C GLU A 301 22.72 20.28 -13.66
N GLY A 302 21.94 19.55 -12.86
CA GLY A 302 20.49 19.62 -12.84
C GLY A 302 19.78 18.77 -13.90
N LYS A 303 20.49 18.01 -14.73
CA LYS A 303 19.87 17.03 -15.64
C LYS A 303 19.30 15.86 -14.84
N GLU A 304 18.09 15.44 -15.21
CA GLU A 304 17.35 14.38 -14.54
C GLU A 304 17.06 13.21 -15.48
N ILE A 305 17.04 12.01 -14.90
CA ILE A 305 16.45 10.80 -15.51
C ILE A 305 15.37 10.35 -14.53
N ASP A 306 14.16 10.14 -15.05
CA ASP A 306 12.97 10.02 -14.22
C ASP A 306 12.98 8.77 -13.35
N PHE A 307 13.43 7.64 -13.90
CA PHE A 307 13.45 6.40 -13.14
C PHE A 307 14.75 5.60 -13.32
N CYS A 308 15.18 4.98 -12.24
CA CYS A 308 16.20 3.95 -12.23
C CYS A 308 15.82 2.87 -11.22
N VAL A 309 15.93 1.62 -11.66
CA VAL A 309 15.74 0.46 -10.79
C VAL A 309 17.09 0.07 -10.23
N VAL A 310 17.12 -0.07 -8.92
CA VAL A 310 18.34 -0.31 -8.15
C VAL A 310 18.20 -1.66 -7.46
N ASP A 311 19.18 -2.55 -7.63
CA ASP A 311 19.26 -3.84 -6.94
C ASP A 311 20.46 -3.81 -5.99
N ASN A 312 20.23 -4.04 -4.69
CA ASN A 312 21.29 -4.01 -3.67
C ASN A 312 22.17 -2.74 -3.75
N ASN A 313 21.52 -1.58 -3.91
CA ASN A 313 22.15 -0.26 -4.03
C ASN A 313 23.02 -0.06 -5.30
N LYS A 314 22.87 -0.88 -6.33
CA LYS A 314 23.49 -0.69 -7.65
C LYS A 314 22.41 -0.50 -8.72
N ILE A 315 22.62 0.43 -9.64
CA ILE A 315 21.71 0.65 -10.76
C ILE A 315 21.70 -0.61 -11.64
N GLU A 316 20.52 -1.19 -11.83
CA GLU A 316 20.28 -2.31 -12.74
C GLU A 316 19.97 -1.79 -14.15
N TYR A 317 19.03 -0.85 -14.25
CA TYR A 317 18.68 -0.15 -15.49
C TYR A 317 18.02 1.22 -15.21
N ILE A 318 18.02 2.07 -16.23
CA ILE A 318 17.40 3.40 -16.26
C ILE A 318 16.23 3.41 -17.24
N ILE A 319 15.22 4.25 -17.00
CA ILE A 319 14.07 4.46 -17.89
C ILE A 319 13.90 5.96 -18.11
#